data_AF-A0A3B9FYB6-F1
#
_entry.id   AF-A0A3B9FYB6-F1
#
_cell.length_a   1.000
_cell.length_b   1.000
_cell.length_c   1.000
_cell.angle_alpha   90.00
_cell.angle_beta   90.00
_cell.angle_gamma   90.00
#
_symmetry.space_group_name_H-M   'P 1'
#
loop_
_entity.id
_entity.type
_entity.pdbx_description
1 polymer ?
#
loop_
_entity_poly.entity_id
_entity_poly.type
_entity_poly.pdbx_seq_one_letter_code
_entity_poly.pdbx_strand_id
1 'polypeptide(L)'
;MNTEKAIRRINELGAKAPLNEEEEFEYTELLSMMIEETKETRYMVELGGYYYEKRIFDKALKYYEMAYTYGDEWVAEGLGYIWYYGRTGETDYDKAFFYFSKSAEQGHLKSKIKVADMYKNGYAVEKNYPKYVEIIEQMQKEIGDPKTVGDPYSEVYTRLARIRKDEGRIDEAVELYHKARWFQEQRIRWTHFFGDRNIMKWMIEDLYTMIEFDPNDFGLYDLYFILKAPVTVTFRYLRKKYTVSVVETEEGNAIRFEKQWYKTIDDFFEKANIKGTLLVDLYKDVYGFEVIHGNH
;
A
#
# COMPACT_ATOMS: atom_id res chain seq x y z
N MET A 1 10.76 -26.95 -28.64
CA MET A 1 11.72 -25.82 -28.69
C MET A 1 12.82 -26.12 -27.69
N ASN A 2 14.11 -25.80 -27.93
CA ASN A 2 15.15 -26.06 -26.91
C ASN A 2 14.99 -25.10 -25.72
N THR A 3 15.16 -25.59 -24.49
CA THR A 3 15.02 -24.92 -23.19
C THR A 3 15.70 -23.54 -23.14
N GLU A 4 16.88 -23.36 -23.73
CA GLU A 4 17.56 -22.05 -23.80
C GLU A 4 16.75 -20.98 -24.56
N LYS A 5 16.10 -21.36 -25.67
CA LYS A 5 15.25 -20.45 -26.44
C LYS A 5 13.99 -20.09 -25.65
N ALA A 6 13.44 -21.05 -24.90
CA ALA A 6 12.30 -20.82 -24.03
C ALA A 6 12.63 -19.82 -22.92
N ILE A 7 13.75 -20.02 -22.22
CA ILE A 7 14.21 -19.09 -21.16
C ILE A 7 14.38 -17.68 -21.70
N ARG A 8 15.02 -17.53 -22.86
CA ARG A 8 15.20 -16.22 -23.48
C ARG A 8 13.85 -15.57 -23.79
N ARG A 9 12.91 -16.32 -24.35
CA ARG A 9 11.59 -15.81 -24.71
C ARG A 9 10.75 -15.46 -23.46
N ILE A 10 10.82 -16.26 -22.41
CA ILE A 10 10.20 -15.98 -21.10
C ILE A 10 10.72 -14.65 -20.55
N ASN A 11 12.03 -14.44 -20.53
CA ASN A 11 12.63 -13.19 -20.05
C ASN A 11 12.23 -11.98 -20.91
N GLU A 12 12.18 -12.14 -22.23
CA GLU A 12 11.73 -11.09 -23.16
C GLU A 12 10.26 -10.70 -22.91
N LEU A 13 9.37 -11.68 -22.72
CA LEU A 13 7.95 -11.45 -22.44
C LEU A 13 7.74 -10.87 -21.03
N GLY A 14 8.41 -11.40 -20.01
CA GLY A 14 8.33 -10.91 -18.63
C GLY A 14 8.77 -9.44 -18.49
N ALA A 15 9.74 -8.99 -19.31
CA ALA A 15 10.19 -7.60 -19.29
C ALA A 15 9.28 -6.62 -20.05
N LYS A 16 8.36 -7.10 -20.90
CA LYS A 16 7.56 -6.26 -21.81
C LYS A 16 6.31 -5.64 -21.17
N ALA A 17 5.79 -6.23 -20.09
CA ALA A 17 4.45 -5.98 -19.53
C ALA A 17 3.88 -4.54 -19.73
N PRO A 18 2.66 -4.38 -20.28
CA PRO A 18 1.63 -5.40 -20.48
C PRO A 18 1.81 -6.24 -21.77
N LEU A 19 1.34 -7.49 -21.72
CA LEU A 19 1.31 -8.43 -22.85
C LEU A 19 -0.04 -8.37 -23.58
N ASN A 20 -0.06 -8.73 -24.87
CA ASN A 20 -1.31 -8.98 -25.60
C ASN A 20 -1.78 -10.44 -25.41
N GLU A 21 -3.00 -10.78 -25.82
CA GLU A 21 -3.57 -12.12 -25.61
C GLU A 21 -2.72 -13.28 -26.15
N GLU A 22 -2.11 -13.12 -27.33
CA GLU A 22 -1.24 -14.14 -27.94
C GLU A 22 0.05 -14.30 -27.15
N GLU A 23 0.65 -13.20 -26.72
CA GLU A 23 1.86 -13.17 -25.89
C GLU A 23 1.61 -13.70 -24.48
N GLU A 24 0.43 -13.45 -23.91
CA GLU A 24 0.00 -14.02 -22.63
C GLU A 24 -0.14 -15.54 -22.72
N PHE A 25 -0.79 -16.02 -23.79
CA PHE A 25 -0.90 -17.45 -24.05
C PHE A 25 0.49 -18.08 -24.22
N GLU A 26 1.33 -17.52 -25.10
CA GLU A 26 2.71 -17.96 -25.30
C GLU A 26 3.48 -18.00 -23.98
N TYR A 27 3.45 -16.93 -23.19
CA TYR A 27 4.18 -16.83 -21.92
C TYR A 27 3.76 -17.93 -20.92
N THR A 28 2.46 -18.15 -20.75
CA THR A 28 1.97 -19.18 -19.81
C THR A 28 2.26 -20.60 -20.28
N GLU A 29 2.23 -20.87 -21.58
CA GLU A 29 2.60 -22.17 -22.15
C GLU A 29 4.10 -22.43 -22.01
N LEU A 30 4.94 -21.41 -22.25
CA LEU A 30 6.38 -21.51 -22.04
C LEU A 30 6.73 -21.82 -20.59
N LEU A 31 6.13 -21.11 -19.63
CA LEU A 31 6.32 -21.38 -18.21
C LEU A 31 5.85 -22.79 -17.84
N SER A 32 4.69 -23.22 -18.34
CA SER A 32 4.15 -24.57 -18.08
C SER A 32 5.08 -25.66 -18.63
N MET A 33 5.57 -25.51 -19.86
CA MET A 33 6.56 -26.40 -20.46
C MET A 33 7.85 -26.46 -19.62
N MET A 34 8.35 -25.31 -19.16
CA MET A 34 9.55 -25.24 -18.32
C MET A 34 9.35 -25.92 -16.96
N ILE A 35 8.16 -25.82 -16.35
CA ILE A 35 7.82 -26.54 -15.12
C ILE A 35 7.88 -28.06 -15.36
N GLU A 36 7.33 -28.55 -16.47
CA GLU A 36 7.33 -29.97 -16.81
C GLU A 36 8.74 -30.51 -17.11
N GLU A 37 9.55 -29.76 -17.86
CA GLU A 37 10.90 -30.19 -18.25
C GLU A 37 11.90 -30.13 -17.10
N THR A 38 11.84 -29.07 -16.28
CA THR A 38 12.92 -28.75 -15.31
C THR A 38 12.52 -29.01 -13.87
N LYS A 39 11.22 -28.93 -13.55
CA LYS A 39 10.68 -28.92 -12.18
C LYS A 39 11.29 -27.84 -11.27
N GLU A 40 11.88 -26.80 -11.85
CA GLU A 40 12.42 -25.68 -11.09
C GLU A 40 11.29 -24.82 -10.52
N THR A 41 11.38 -24.49 -9.24
CA THR A 41 10.33 -23.77 -8.52
C THR A 41 10.13 -22.35 -9.04
N ARG A 42 11.19 -21.69 -9.54
CA ARG A 42 11.09 -20.33 -10.09
C ARG A 42 9.99 -20.19 -11.15
N TYR A 43 9.81 -21.18 -12.02
CA TYR A 43 8.78 -21.13 -13.06
C TYR A 43 7.39 -21.36 -12.48
N MET A 44 7.27 -22.19 -11.44
CA MET A 44 6.02 -22.38 -10.69
C MET A 44 5.63 -21.09 -9.96
N VAL A 45 6.60 -20.42 -9.32
CA VAL A 45 6.39 -19.12 -8.65
C VAL A 45 5.99 -18.05 -9.66
N GLU A 46 6.70 -17.95 -10.79
CA GLU A 46 6.44 -16.96 -11.84
C GLU A 46 5.05 -17.16 -12.46
N LEU A 47 4.68 -18.40 -12.80
CA LEU A 47 3.36 -18.72 -13.35
C LEU A 47 2.24 -18.52 -12.31
N GLY A 48 2.48 -18.88 -11.05
CA GLY A 48 1.56 -18.62 -9.96
C GLY A 48 1.34 -17.11 -9.73
N GLY A 49 2.42 -16.32 -9.77
CA GLY A 49 2.38 -14.86 -9.67
C GLY A 49 1.61 -14.23 -10.82
N TYR A 50 1.86 -14.68 -12.05
CA TYR A 50 1.13 -14.24 -13.22
C TYR A 50 -0.39 -14.44 -13.05
N TYR A 51 -0.82 -15.64 -12.65
CA TYR A 51 -2.24 -15.92 -12.41
C TYR A 51 -2.81 -15.13 -11.23
N TYR A 52 -2.01 -14.87 -10.20
CA TYR A 52 -2.43 -14.06 -9.06
C TYR A 52 -2.72 -12.61 -9.48
N GLU A 53 -1.85 -12.01 -10.30
CA GLU A 53 -2.05 -10.65 -10.84
C GLU A 53 -3.28 -10.56 -11.74
N LYS A 54 -3.51 -11.61 -12.56
CA LYS A 54 -4.74 -11.75 -13.37
C LYS A 54 -5.98 -12.10 -12.54
N ARG A 55 -5.85 -12.24 -11.23
CA ARG A 55 -6.92 -12.61 -10.29
C ARG A 55 -7.56 -13.97 -10.58
N ILE A 56 -6.79 -14.87 -11.20
CA ILE A 56 -7.17 -16.27 -11.46
C ILE A 56 -6.62 -17.11 -10.31
N PHE A 57 -7.25 -16.96 -9.14
CA PHE A 57 -6.65 -17.40 -7.88
C PHE A 57 -6.57 -18.92 -7.72
N ASP A 58 -7.46 -19.70 -8.34
CA ASP A 58 -7.38 -21.17 -8.29
C ASP A 58 -6.11 -21.69 -8.97
N LYS A 59 -5.73 -21.09 -10.10
CA LYS A 59 -4.46 -21.42 -10.77
C LYS A 59 -3.26 -20.92 -9.97
N ALA A 60 -3.33 -19.71 -9.42
CA ALA A 60 -2.28 -19.17 -8.57
C ALA A 60 -2.01 -20.08 -7.35
N LEU A 61 -3.09 -20.51 -6.67
CA LEU A 61 -3.02 -21.45 -5.55
C LEU A 61 -2.35 -22.74 -5.96
N LYS A 62 -2.78 -23.36 -7.07
CA LYS A 62 -2.19 -24.61 -7.59
C LYS A 62 -0.67 -24.50 -7.76
N TYR A 63 -0.18 -23.44 -8.43
CA TYR A 63 1.24 -23.31 -8.71
C TYR A 63 2.07 -22.89 -7.49
N TYR A 64 1.50 -22.09 -6.58
CA TYR A 64 2.16 -21.80 -5.31
C TYR A 64 2.23 -23.02 -4.40
N GLU A 65 1.16 -23.81 -4.27
CA GLU A 65 1.21 -25.08 -3.52
C GLU A 65 2.23 -26.05 -4.12
N MET A 66 2.31 -26.09 -5.46
CA MET A 66 3.34 -26.86 -6.16
C MET A 66 4.74 -26.36 -5.81
N ALA A 67 5.02 -25.06 -5.92
CA ALA A 67 6.32 -24.48 -5.59
C ALA A 67 6.72 -24.77 -4.12
N TYR A 68 5.77 -24.58 -3.20
CA TYR A 68 5.97 -24.86 -1.78
C TYR A 68 6.28 -26.34 -1.52
N THR A 69 5.59 -27.26 -2.21
CA THR A 69 5.84 -28.70 -2.11
C THR A 69 7.23 -29.09 -2.62
N TYR A 70 7.75 -28.34 -3.60
CA TYR A 70 9.12 -28.49 -4.12
C TYR A 70 10.17 -27.74 -3.28
N GLY A 71 9.79 -27.20 -2.11
CA GLY A 71 10.69 -26.59 -1.14
C GLY A 71 10.91 -25.09 -1.32
N ASP A 72 10.16 -24.43 -2.21
CA ASP A 72 10.21 -22.97 -2.34
C ASP A 72 9.30 -22.33 -1.30
N GLU A 73 9.85 -22.08 -0.12
CA GLU A 73 9.07 -21.51 0.96
C GLU A 73 8.80 -20.00 0.78
N TRP A 74 9.43 -19.32 -0.19
CA TRP A 74 9.21 -17.89 -0.48
C TRP A 74 7.78 -17.59 -0.93
N VAL A 75 7.06 -18.57 -1.48
CA VAL A 75 5.64 -18.42 -1.86
C VAL A 75 4.68 -18.44 -0.68
N ALA A 76 5.16 -18.76 0.53
CA ALA A 76 4.31 -18.85 1.72
C ALA A 76 3.56 -17.54 1.99
N GLU A 77 4.15 -16.38 1.74
CA GLU A 77 3.44 -15.09 1.83
C GLU A 77 2.22 -15.06 0.89
N GLY A 78 2.40 -15.46 -0.37
CA GLY A 78 1.34 -15.53 -1.38
C GLY A 78 0.22 -16.49 -1.01
N LEU A 79 0.58 -17.69 -0.52
CA LEU A 79 -0.38 -18.69 -0.01
C LEU A 79 -1.18 -18.15 1.18
N GLY A 80 -0.49 -17.54 2.16
CA GLY A 80 -1.15 -16.92 3.31
C GLY A 80 -2.18 -15.88 2.88
N TYR A 81 -1.84 -15.08 1.88
CA TYR A 81 -2.73 -14.08 1.29
C TYR A 81 -3.93 -14.66 0.52
N ILE A 82 -3.80 -15.83 -0.10
CA ILE A 82 -4.92 -16.50 -0.76
C ILE A 82 -5.94 -16.93 0.29
N TRP A 83 -5.47 -17.63 1.33
CA TRP A 83 -6.32 -18.18 2.39
C TRP A 83 -6.91 -17.10 3.30
N TYR A 84 -6.15 -16.05 3.64
CA TYR A 84 -6.61 -14.98 4.53
C TYR A 84 -7.77 -14.16 3.95
N TYR A 85 -7.71 -13.87 2.65
CA TYR A 85 -8.72 -13.09 1.95
C TYR A 85 -9.78 -13.95 1.25
N GLY A 86 -9.68 -15.28 1.36
CA GLY A 86 -10.59 -16.22 0.71
C GLY A 86 -10.65 -16.04 -0.80
N ARG A 87 -9.49 -15.83 -1.43
CA ARG A 87 -9.41 -15.47 -2.86
C ARG A 87 -9.90 -16.57 -3.79
N THR A 88 -9.96 -17.82 -3.32
CA THR A 88 -10.49 -19.00 -4.03
C THR A 88 -11.92 -19.36 -3.57
N GLY A 89 -12.62 -18.44 -2.91
CA GLY A 89 -14.05 -18.57 -2.56
C GLY A 89 -14.33 -18.63 -1.07
N GLU A 90 -13.40 -19.13 -0.26
CA GLU A 90 -13.57 -19.25 1.20
C GLU A 90 -12.30 -18.89 1.96
N THR A 91 -12.45 -18.21 3.09
CA THR A 91 -11.34 -17.89 4.00
C THR A 91 -10.97 -19.11 4.83
N ASP A 92 -9.68 -19.38 4.97
CA ASP A 92 -9.14 -20.38 5.88
C ASP A 92 -8.05 -19.72 6.73
N TYR A 93 -8.44 -19.24 7.91
CA TYR A 93 -7.50 -18.53 8.77
C TYR A 93 -6.41 -19.45 9.32
N ASP A 94 -6.67 -20.74 9.52
CA ASP A 94 -5.67 -21.67 10.04
C ASP A 94 -4.54 -21.87 9.04
N LYS A 95 -4.87 -22.09 7.75
CA LYS A 95 -3.88 -22.12 6.68
C LYS A 95 -3.19 -20.77 6.51
N ALA A 96 -3.94 -19.66 6.57
CA ALA A 96 -3.34 -18.34 6.48
C ALA A 96 -2.30 -18.10 7.58
N PHE A 97 -2.64 -18.45 8.83
CA PHE A 97 -1.74 -18.31 9.97
C PHE A 97 -0.50 -19.19 9.81
N PHE A 98 -0.67 -20.43 9.37
CA PHE A 98 0.43 -21.34 9.09
C PHE A 98 1.42 -20.75 8.08
N TYR A 99 0.94 -20.35 6.89
CA TYR A 99 1.80 -19.83 5.83
C TYR A 99 2.41 -18.47 6.17
N PHE A 100 1.66 -17.56 6.79
CA PHE A 100 2.24 -16.29 7.26
C PHE A 100 3.28 -16.51 8.36
N SER A 101 3.07 -17.45 9.28
CA SER A 101 4.06 -17.76 10.31
C SER A 101 5.35 -18.30 9.70
N LYS A 102 5.26 -19.22 8.72
CA LYS A 102 6.41 -19.76 8.00
C LYS A 102 7.19 -18.66 7.25
N SER A 103 6.47 -17.81 6.53
CA SER A 103 7.08 -16.68 5.84
C SER A 103 7.70 -15.66 6.82
N ALA A 104 7.05 -15.41 7.97
CA ALA A 104 7.56 -14.53 9.02
C ALA A 104 8.85 -15.06 9.66
N GLU A 105 8.97 -16.38 9.87
CA GLU A 105 10.18 -17.06 10.37
C GLU A 105 11.39 -16.83 9.44
N GLN A 106 11.16 -16.69 8.14
CA GLN A 106 12.19 -16.37 7.14
C GLN A 106 12.51 -14.87 7.04
N GLY A 107 11.87 -14.02 7.84
CA GLY A 107 12.13 -12.59 7.87
C GLY A 107 11.23 -11.74 6.96
N HIS A 108 10.17 -12.30 6.37
CA HIS A 108 9.21 -11.50 5.61
C HIS A 108 8.41 -10.58 6.54
N LEU A 109 8.75 -9.29 6.50
CA LEU A 109 8.14 -8.28 7.35
C LEU A 109 6.62 -8.12 7.11
N LYS A 110 6.16 -8.27 5.86
CA LYS A 110 4.72 -8.23 5.54
C LYS A 110 3.95 -9.38 6.20
N SER A 111 4.52 -10.59 6.19
CA SER A 111 3.96 -11.75 6.87
C SER A 111 3.96 -11.59 8.39
N LYS A 112 5.02 -11.01 8.98
CA LYS A 112 5.06 -10.66 10.41
C LYS A 112 3.90 -9.73 10.81
N ILE A 113 3.59 -8.72 9.99
CA ILE A 113 2.42 -7.83 10.22
C ILE A 113 1.13 -8.63 10.20
N LYS A 114 0.97 -9.57 9.26
CA LYS A 114 -0.23 -10.41 9.20
C LYS A 114 -0.38 -11.30 10.42
N VAL A 115 0.70 -11.93 10.88
CA VAL A 115 0.69 -12.69 12.14
C VAL A 115 0.30 -11.80 13.32
N ALA A 116 0.86 -10.59 13.42
CA ALA A 116 0.49 -9.63 14.46
C ALA A 116 -1.00 -9.26 14.41
N ASP A 117 -1.52 -8.94 13.22
CA ASP A 117 -2.93 -8.60 13.01
C ASP A 117 -3.86 -9.80 13.36
N MET A 118 -3.41 -11.04 13.12
CA MET A 118 -4.14 -12.26 13.50
C MET A 118 -4.23 -12.45 15.02
N TYR A 119 -3.13 -12.21 15.76
CA TYR A 119 -3.18 -12.15 17.23
C TYR A 119 -4.07 -11.02 17.74
N LYS A 120 -4.05 -9.84 17.11
CA LYS A 120 -4.89 -8.70 17.50
C LYS A 120 -6.39 -9.01 17.36
N ASN A 121 -6.78 -9.71 16.29
CA ASN A 121 -8.18 -9.94 15.94
C ASN A 121 -8.72 -11.30 16.41
N GLY A 122 -7.84 -12.24 16.77
CA GLY A 122 -8.23 -13.60 17.14
C GLY A 122 -8.57 -14.49 15.93
N TYR A 123 -7.82 -14.35 14.83
CA TYR A 123 -7.99 -15.18 13.63
C TYR A 123 -7.04 -16.38 13.70
N ALA A 124 -7.58 -17.61 13.67
CA ALA A 124 -6.89 -18.90 13.90
C ALA A 124 -6.26 -19.10 15.28
N VAL A 125 -5.90 -18.02 15.96
CA VAL A 125 -5.33 -18.01 17.31
C VAL A 125 -6.21 -17.20 18.26
N GLU A 126 -6.10 -17.47 19.55
CA GLU A 126 -6.77 -16.64 20.56
C GLU A 126 -6.29 -15.19 20.48
N LYS A 127 -7.23 -14.26 20.72
CA LYS A 127 -6.92 -12.84 20.73
C LYS A 127 -5.89 -12.53 21.81
N ASN A 128 -4.74 -12.00 21.40
CA ASN A 128 -3.62 -11.68 22.26
C ASN A 128 -3.02 -10.32 21.88
N TYR A 129 -3.56 -9.25 22.49
CA TYR A 129 -3.08 -7.89 22.25
C TYR A 129 -1.64 -7.66 22.74
N PRO A 130 -1.19 -8.18 23.91
CA PRO A 130 0.22 -8.12 24.29
C PRO A 130 1.17 -8.71 23.25
N LYS A 131 0.82 -9.85 22.63
CA LYS A 131 1.62 -10.45 21.57
C LYS A 131 1.65 -9.60 20.30
N TYR A 132 0.53 -8.97 19.94
CA TYR A 132 0.49 -7.98 18.87
C TYR A 132 1.48 -6.83 19.13
N VAL A 133 1.44 -6.24 20.33
CA VAL A 133 2.35 -5.14 20.71
C VAL A 133 3.81 -5.60 20.64
N GLU A 134 4.13 -6.76 21.21
CA GLU A 134 5.48 -7.35 21.20
C GLU A 134 6.02 -7.47 19.76
N ILE A 135 5.22 -8.01 18.84
CA ILE A 135 5.63 -8.17 17.43
C ILE A 135 5.87 -6.81 16.77
N ILE A 136 4.97 -5.83 16.96
CA ILE A 136 5.12 -4.50 16.36
C ILE A 136 6.35 -3.77 16.90
N GLU A 137 6.65 -3.86 18.20
CA GLU A 137 7.86 -3.29 18.80
C GLU A 137 9.13 -3.99 18.32
N GLN A 138 9.11 -5.31 18.16
CA GLN A 138 10.24 -6.05 17.58
C GLN A 138 10.48 -5.64 16.13
N MET A 139 9.41 -5.52 15.34
CA MET A 139 9.49 -5.09 13.94
C MET A 139 10.06 -3.68 13.80
N GLN A 140 9.68 -2.74 14.68
CA GLN A 140 10.23 -1.38 14.67
C GLN A 140 11.75 -1.38 14.86
N LYS A 141 12.27 -2.25 15.74
CA LYS A 141 13.72 -2.42 15.95
C LYS A 141 14.43 -3.09 14.77
N GLU A 142 13.78 -4.06 14.13
CA GLU A 142 14.32 -4.78 12.97
C GLU A 142 14.40 -3.90 11.71
N ILE A 143 13.40 -3.05 11.51
CA ILE A 143 13.37 -2.10 10.39
C ILE A 143 14.45 -1.03 10.57
N GLY A 144 14.57 -0.44 11.77
CA GLY A 144 15.47 0.68 12.01
C GLY A 144 15.18 1.84 11.06
N ASP A 145 16.18 2.27 10.29
CA ASP A 145 16.02 3.22 9.20
C ASP A 145 15.62 2.49 7.91
N PRO A 146 14.61 3.00 7.17
CA PRO A 146 14.13 2.32 5.98
C PRO A 146 15.19 2.38 4.87
N LYS A 147 15.47 1.22 4.27
CA LYS A 147 16.47 1.03 3.21
C LYS A 147 15.86 1.21 1.82
N THR A 148 14.60 0.80 1.68
CA THR A 148 13.87 0.88 0.41
C THR A 148 12.47 1.44 0.64
N VAL A 149 11.86 2.00 -0.41
CA VAL A 149 10.47 2.48 -0.38
C VAL A 149 9.46 1.34 -0.19
N GLY A 150 9.89 0.09 -0.44
CA GLY A 150 9.08 -1.12 -0.24
C GLY A 150 9.06 -1.63 1.20
N ASP A 151 9.90 -1.08 2.08
CA ASP A 151 9.93 -1.46 3.49
C ASP A 151 8.59 -1.09 4.15
N PRO A 152 8.02 -1.93 5.02
CA PRO A 152 6.71 -1.68 5.63
C PRO A 152 6.80 -0.68 6.80
N TYR A 153 7.55 0.41 6.61
CA TYR A 153 7.84 1.41 7.63
C TYR A 153 6.56 2.14 8.05
N SER A 154 5.79 2.70 7.11
CA SER A 154 4.50 3.36 7.40
C SER A 154 3.55 2.44 8.17
N GLU A 155 3.46 1.18 7.75
CA GLU A 155 2.55 0.19 8.31
C GLU A 155 2.90 -0.17 9.76
N VAL A 156 4.18 -0.26 10.09
CA VAL A 156 4.66 -0.53 11.45
C VAL A 156 4.52 0.71 12.33
N TYR A 157 4.98 1.87 11.86
CA TYR A 157 4.97 3.10 12.65
C TYR A 157 3.56 3.61 12.93
N THR A 158 2.62 3.46 11.98
CA THR A 158 1.19 3.79 12.23
C THR A 158 0.58 2.87 13.30
N ARG A 159 0.92 1.57 13.28
CA ARG A 159 0.45 0.63 14.30
C ARG A 159 1.03 0.96 15.67
N LEU A 160 2.32 1.26 15.72
CA LEU A 160 2.99 1.67 16.96
C LEU A 160 2.41 2.99 17.50
N ALA A 161 2.13 3.96 16.63
CA ALA A 161 1.51 5.22 17.01
C ALA A 161 0.14 5.01 17.65
N ARG A 162 -0.70 4.12 17.08
CA ARG A 162 -1.99 3.74 17.68
C ARG A 162 -1.82 3.07 19.04
N ILE A 163 -0.84 2.17 19.18
CA ILE A 163 -0.52 1.56 20.49
C ILE A 163 -0.15 2.65 21.51
N ARG A 164 0.72 3.60 21.14
CA ARG A 164 1.12 4.71 22.03
C ARG A 164 -0.05 5.62 22.38
N LYS A 165 -0.92 5.90 21.43
CA LYS A 165 -2.17 6.65 21.65
C LYS A 165 -3.08 5.94 22.65
N ASP A 166 -3.31 4.64 22.48
CA ASP A 166 -4.15 3.82 23.37
C ASP A 166 -3.58 3.77 24.80
N GLU A 167 -2.26 3.87 24.96
CA GLU A 167 -1.56 3.96 26.25
C GLU A 167 -1.55 5.38 26.86
N GLY A 168 -2.15 6.37 26.19
CA GLY A 168 -2.16 7.77 26.61
C GLY A 168 -0.87 8.55 26.33
N ARG A 169 0.07 7.97 25.56
CA ARG A 169 1.36 8.56 25.20
C ARG A 169 1.24 9.34 23.90
N ILE A 170 0.51 10.46 23.96
CA ILE A 170 0.11 11.23 22.78
C ILE A 170 1.30 11.82 22.03
N ASP A 171 2.28 12.41 22.73
CA ASP A 171 3.47 13.01 22.08
C ASP A 171 4.27 11.96 21.30
N GLU A 172 4.48 10.78 21.88
CA GLU A 172 5.14 9.65 21.20
C GLU A 172 4.33 9.19 19.97
N ALA A 173 3.00 9.11 20.09
CA ALA A 173 2.13 8.73 18.98
C ALA A 173 2.25 9.73 17.81
N VAL A 174 2.20 11.03 18.10
CA VAL A 174 2.33 12.10 17.11
C VAL A 174 3.67 12.02 16.39
N GLU A 175 4.78 11.85 17.11
CA GLU A 175 6.10 11.69 16.51
C GLU A 175 6.16 10.50 15.54
N LEU A 176 5.57 9.36 15.93
CA LEU A 176 5.51 8.15 15.10
C LEU A 176 4.65 8.36 13.85
N TYR A 177 3.54 9.09 13.95
CA TYR A 177 2.73 9.46 12.78
C TYR A 177 3.49 10.38 11.82
N HIS A 178 4.27 11.35 12.33
CA HIS A 178 5.11 12.18 11.46
C HIS A 178 6.18 11.36 10.72
N LYS A 179 6.82 10.40 11.40
CA LYS A 179 7.77 9.46 10.76
C LYS A 179 7.09 8.62 9.67
N ALA A 180 5.92 8.05 9.97
CA ALA A 180 5.15 7.26 9.02
C ALA A 180 4.71 8.09 7.81
N ARG A 181 4.20 9.30 8.05
CA ARG A 181 3.80 10.27 7.02
C ARG A 181 4.97 10.59 6.09
N TRP A 182 6.10 11.01 6.65
CA TRP A 182 7.29 11.37 5.86
C TRP A 182 7.73 10.22 4.94
N PHE A 183 7.75 8.98 5.46
CA PHE A 183 8.12 7.82 4.66
C PHE A 183 7.09 7.52 3.56
N GLN A 184 5.79 7.61 3.88
CA GLN A 184 4.73 7.39 2.91
C GLN A 184 4.76 8.43 1.78
N GLU A 185 5.10 9.69 2.08
CA GLU A 185 5.36 10.71 1.06
C GLU A 185 6.51 10.29 0.12
N GLN A 186 7.61 9.75 0.67
CA GLN A 186 8.70 9.23 -0.16
C GLN A 186 8.24 8.03 -1.01
N ARG A 187 7.48 7.09 -0.45
CA ARG A 187 7.00 5.90 -1.17
C ARG A 187 6.11 6.29 -2.36
N ILE A 188 5.12 7.15 -2.13
CA ILE A 188 4.19 7.59 -3.18
C ILE A 188 4.95 8.17 -4.38
N ARG A 189 6.09 8.86 -4.16
CA ARG A 189 6.95 9.38 -5.24
C ARG A 189 7.38 8.33 -6.27
N TRP A 190 7.69 7.13 -5.80
CA TRP A 190 8.36 6.10 -6.60
C TRP A 190 7.38 5.05 -7.09
N THR A 191 6.38 4.72 -6.27
CA THR A 191 5.35 3.73 -6.58
C THR A 191 3.99 4.32 -6.26
N HIS A 192 3.20 4.62 -7.30
CA HIS A 192 1.85 5.14 -7.14
C HIS A 192 0.87 3.97 -7.27
N PHE A 193 0.35 3.45 -6.16
CA PHE A 193 -0.83 2.57 -6.19
C PHE A 193 -1.89 3.03 -5.19
N PHE A 194 -3.16 2.73 -5.50
CA PHE A 194 -4.32 3.26 -4.79
C PHE A 194 -4.28 3.07 -3.26
N GLY A 195 -3.71 1.94 -2.78
CA GLY A 195 -3.62 1.66 -1.35
C GLY A 195 -2.72 2.62 -0.59
N ASP A 196 -1.65 3.14 -1.21
CA ASP A 196 -0.73 4.07 -0.55
C ASP A 196 -1.39 5.42 -0.22
N ARG A 197 -2.35 5.87 -1.04
CA ARG A 197 -3.11 7.10 -0.79
C ARG A 197 -4.09 6.96 0.37
N ASN A 198 -4.75 5.81 0.49
CA ASN A 198 -5.65 5.54 1.61
C ASN A 198 -4.91 5.45 2.94
N ILE A 199 -3.72 4.82 2.95
CA ILE A 199 -2.85 4.81 4.12
C ILE A 199 -2.50 6.24 4.53
N MET A 200 -2.10 7.09 3.57
CA MET A 200 -1.85 8.51 3.82
C MET A 200 -3.05 9.22 4.43
N LYS A 201 -4.23 9.09 3.82
CA LYS A 201 -5.48 9.68 4.34
C LYS A 201 -5.74 9.28 5.78
N TRP A 202 -5.73 7.98 6.10
CA TRP A 202 -6.01 7.50 7.46
C TRP A 202 -4.98 7.96 8.48
N MET A 203 -3.70 8.05 8.10
CA MET A 203 -2.66 8.60 8.97
C MET A 203 -2.90 10.07 9.28
N ILE A 204 -3.22 10.88 8.28
CA ILE A 204 -3.54 12.30 8.46
C ILE A 204 -4.78 12.49 9.34
N GLU A 205 -5.82 11.71 9.09
CA GLU A 205 -7.05 11.75 9.89
C GLU A 205 -6.78 11.38 11.34
N ASP A 206 -6.03 10.30 11.61
CA ASP A 206 -5.66 9.92 12.98
C ASP A 206 -4.77 10.98 13.64
N LEU A 207 -3.79 11.54 12.93
CA LEU A 207 -2.87 12.56 13.44
C LEU A 207 -3.65 13.78 13.98
N TYR A 208 -4.58 14.32 13.21
CA TYR A 208 -5.39 15.48 13.61
C TYR A 208 -6.49 15.16 14.63
N THR A 209 -6.61 13.92 15.11
CA THR A 209 -7.35 13.64 16.36
C THR A 209 -6.54 13.92 17.62
N MET A 210 -5.23 14.09 17.49
CA MET A 210 -4.29 14.26 18.61
C MET A 210 -3.67 15.66 18.66
N ILE A 211 -3.56 16.35 17.53
CA ILE A 211 -2.99 17.69 17.44
C ILE A 211 -3.99 18.67 16.83
N GLU A 212 -3.85 19.94 17.20
CA GLU A 212 -4.52 21.02 16.52
C GLU A 212 -3.87 21.28 15.15
N PHE A 213 -4.68 21.66 14.17
CA PHE A 213 -4.19 22.02 12.84
C PHE A 213 -3.48 23.38 12.89
N ASP A 214 -2.23 23.44 12.45
CA ASP A 214 -1.49 24.69 12.28
C ASP A 214 -1.61 25.20 10.84
N PRO A 215 -2.32 26.33 10.60
CA PRO A 215 -2.44 26.92 9.26
C PRO A 215 -1.12 27.47 8.70
N ASN A 216 -0.05 27.52 9.50
CA ASN A 216 1.27 27.98 9.07
C ASN A 216 2.24 26.82 8.73
N ASP A 217 1.90 25.58 9.10
CA ASP A 217 2.74 24.40 8.87
C ASP A 217 1.91 23.21 8.39
N PHE A 218 1.68 23.17 7.08
CA PHE A 218 1.00 22.06 6.44
C PHE A 218 1.43 21.90 4.97
N GLY A 219 1.21 20.69 4.43
CA GLY A 219 1.56 20.30 3.08
C GLY A 219 0.39 19.73 2.30
N LEU A 220 0.70 19.15 1.13
CA LEU A 220 -0.31 18.66 0.19
C LEU A 220 -1.27 17.64 0.81
N TYR A 221 -0.77 16.69 1.60
CA TYR A 221 -1.60 15.62 2.14
C TYR A 221 -2.44 16.04 3.34
N ASP A 222 -2.13 17.17 3.99
CA ASP A 222 -3.00 17.74 5.03
C ASP A 222 -4.33 18.23 4.47
N LEU A 223 -4.42 18.42 3.15
CA LEU A 223 -5.69 18.66 2.46
C LEU A 223 -6.70 17.52 2.68
N TYR A 224 -6.28 16.29 3.03
CA TYR A 224 -7.21 15.22 3.44
C TYR A 224 -8.03 15.61 4.68
N PHE A 225 -7.46 16.44 5.56
CA PHE A 225 -8.12 16.96 6.74
C PHE A 225 -8.80 18.30 6.49
N ILE A 226 -8.07 19.25 5.89
CA ILE A 226 -8.50 20.65 5.78
C ILE A 226 -9.72 20.81 4.86
N LEU A 227 -9.80 20.03 3.77
CA LEU A 227 -10.89 20.12 2.80
C LEU A 227 -12.21 19.49 3.29
N LYS A 228 -12.31 19.06 4.56
CA LYS A 228 -13.55 18.55 5.15
C LYS A 228 -14.57 19.64 5.46
N ALA A 229 -14.13 20.89 5.59
CA ALA A 229 -14.97 22.05 5.91
C ALA A 229 -14.76 23.17 4.87
N PRO A 230 -15.69 24.14 4.77
CA PRO A 230 -15.53 25.31 3.92
C PRO A 230 -14.22 26.05 4.21
N VAL A 231 -13.35 26.10 3.21
CA VAL A 231 -12.00 26.66 3.33
C VAL A 231 -11.50 27.06 1.95
N THR A 232 -10.63 28.06 1.88
CA THR A 232 -9.84 28.33 0.68
C THR A 232 -8.38 28.16 1.02
N VAL A 233 -7.69 27.29 0.30
CA VAL A 233 -6.26 27.05 0.43
C VAL A 233 -5.59 27.45 -0.87
N THR A 234 -4.42 28.06 -0.74
CA THR A 234 -3.55 28.33 -1.88
C THR A 234 -2.21 27.69 -1.70
N PHE A 235 -1.59 27.34 -2.82
CA PHE A 235 -0.24 26.81 -2.88
C PHE A 235 0.43 27.27 -4.18
N ARG A 236 1.73 27.01 -4.32
CA ARG A 236 2.52 27.37 -5.49
C ARG A 236 3.10 26.14 -6.16
N TYR A 237 3.13 26.15 -7.49
CA TYR A 237 3.87 25.19 -8.32
C TYR A 237 4.51 25.96 -9.47
N LEU A 238 5.81 25.74 -9.73
CA LEU A 238 6.59 26.50 -10.73
C LEU A 238 6.38 28.03 -10.64
N ARG A 239 6.36 28.57 -9.41
CA ARG A 239 6.12 29.98 -9.07
C ARG A 239 4.70 30.51 -9.36
N LYS A 240 3.83 29.74 -10.01
CA LYS A 240 2.42 30.10 -10.20
C LYS A 240 1.63 29.73 -8.94
N LYS A 241 0.74 30.64 -8.52
CA LYS A 241 -0.21 30.40 -7.41
C LYS A 241 -1.43 29.64 -7.93
N TYR A 242 -1.87 28.66 -7.17
CA TYR A 242 -3.04 27.82 -7.41
C TYR A 242 -3.95 27.90 -6.19
N THR A 243 -5.25 27.72 -6.43
CA THR A 243 -6.29 27.80 -5.39
C THR A 243 -7.16 26.56 -5.43
N VAL A 244 -7.33 25.94 -4.26
CA VAL A 244 -8.35 24.94 -3.99
C VAL A 244 -9.31 25.50 -2.94
N SER A 245 -10.61 25.36 -3.16
CA SER A 245 -11.61 25.81 -2.20
C SER A 245 -12.71 24.78 -2.03
N VAL A 246 -13.22 24.68 -0.81
CA VAL A 246 -14.44 23.94 -0.50
C VAL A 246 -15.58 24.95 -0.47
N VAL A 247 -16.60 24.71 -1.29
CA VAL A 247 -17.79 25.56 -1.40
C VAL A 247 -18.99 24.75 -0.93
N GLU A 248 -19.82 25.33 -0.07
CA GLU A 248 -21.11 24.74 0.30
C GLU A 248 -22.06 24.81 -0.90
N THR A 249 -22.69 23.68 -1.23
CA THR A 249 -23.72 23.59 -2.26
C THR A 249 -24.98 22.96 -1.69
N GLU A 250 -26.10 23.05 -2.40
CA GLU A 250 -27.37 22.42 -1.99
C GLU A 250 -27.26 20.88 -1.86
N GLU A 251 -26.31 20.26 -2.57
CA GLU A 251 -26.03 18.82 -2.54
C GLU A 251 -24.91 18.45 -1.54
N GLY A 252 -24.38 19.42 -0.78
CA GLY A 252 -23.27 19.26 0.16
C GLY A 252 -21.99 19.98 -0.27
N ASN A 253 -20.90 19.78 0.46
CA ASN A 253 -19.62 20.43 0.17
C ASN A 253 -19.02 19.91 -1.13
N ALA A 254 -18.64 20.81 -2.03
CA ALA A 254 -17.92 20.49 -3.26
C ALA A 254 -16.54 21.16 -3.29
N ILE A 255 -15.55 20.44 -3.80
CA ILE A 255 -14.18 20.96 -3.92
C ILE A 255 -14.03 21.56 -5.32
N ARG A 256 -13.51 22.78 -5.39
CA ARG A 256 -13.15 23.44 -6.64
C ARG A 256 -11.65 23.62 -6.68
N PHE A 257 -11.02 23.14 -7.75
CA PHE A 257 -9.62 23.40 -8.05
C PHE A 257 -9.51 23.89 -9.49
N GLU A 258 -8.99 25.10 -9.67
CA GLU A 258 -9.01 25.85 -10.92
C GLU A 258 -10.43 25.95 -11.53
N LYS A 259 -10.68 25.26 -12.65
CA LYS A 259 -11.96 25.24 -13.39
C LYS A 259 -12.71 23.92 -13.23
N GLN A 260 -12.20 23.01 -12.39
CA GLN A 260 -12.76 21.68 -12.20
C GLN A 260 -13.40 21.55 -10.82
N TRP A 261 -14.46 20.75 -10.76
CA TRP A 261 -15.20 20.42 -9.54
C TRP A 261 -14.99 18.95 -9.21
N TYR A 262 -14.87 18.68 -7.92
CA TYR A 262 -14.66 17.34 -7.37
C TYR A 262 -15.69 17.11 -6.28
N LYS A 263 -16.32 15.93 -6.32
CA LYS A 263 -17.44 15.60 -5.42
C LYS A 263 -16.96 15.23 -4.01
N THR A 264 -15.76 14.67 -3.91
CA THR A 264 -15.17 14.21 -2.66
C THR A 264 -13.69 14.55 -2.60
N ILE A 265 -13.11 14.50 -1.40
CA ILE A 265 -11.66 14.65 -1.20
C ILE A 265 -10.90 13.55 -1.97
N ASP A 266 -11.42 12.33 -2.00
CA ASP A 266 -10.79 11.21 -2.73
C ASP A 266 -10.82 11.45 -4.25
N ASP A 267 -11.94 11.96 -4.79
CA ASP A 267 -12.08 12.37 -6.19
C ASP A 267 -11.09 13.48 -6.56
N PHE A 268 -10.87 14.44 -5.66
CA PHE A 268 -9.85 15.47 -5.80
C PHE A 268 -8.44 14.87 -5.88
N PHE A 269 -8.02 14.04 -4.93
CA PHE A 269 -6.68 13.43 -4.95
C PHE A 269 -6.49 12.41 -6.10
N GLU A 270 -7.57 11.86 -6.64
CA GLU A 270 -7.51 10.95 -7.78
C GLU A 270 -7.33 11.66 -9.12
N LYS A 271 -7.96 12.83 -9.30
CA LYS A 271 -8.10 13.46 -10.63
C LYS A 271 -7.46 14.84 -10.76
N ALA A 272 -7.24 15.54 -9.65
CA ALA A 272 -6.69 16.89 -9.69
C ALA A 272 -5.31 16.87 -10.35
N ASN A 273 -5.15 17.70 -11.37
CA ASN A 273 -3.92 17.76 -12.16
C ASN A 273 -3.58 19.19 -12.57
N ILE A 274 -2.30 19.43 -12.80
CA ILE A 274 -1.77 20.66 -13.38
C ILE A 274 -1.12 20.29 -14.70
N LYS A 275 -1.67 20.80 -15.82
CA LYS A 275 -1.19 20.52 -17.18
C LYS A 275 -1.09 19.02 -17.50
N GLY A 276 -2.04 18.22 -17.00
CA GLY A 276 -2.09 16.77 -17.24
C GLY A 276 -1.26 15.92 -16.26
N THR A 277 -0.49 16.53 -15.36
CA THR A 277 0.24 15.81 -14.30
C THR A 277 -0.56 15.82 -13.00
N LEU A 278 -0.81 14.66 -12.39
CA LEU A 278 -1.61 14.59 -11.17
C LEU A 278 -0.94 15.37 -10.05
N LEU A 279 -1.74 16.03 -9.22
CA LEU A 279 -1.25 16.85 -8.13
C LEU A 279 -0.43 16.03 -7.11
N VAL A 280 -0.83 14.77 -6.90
CA VAL A 280 -0.09 13.82 -6.06
C VAL A 280 1.31 13.50 -6.58
N ASP A 281 1.53 13.58 -7.90
CA ASP A 281 2.85 13.35 -8.50
C ASP A 281 3.74 14.60 -8.37
N LEU A 282 3.13 15.78 -8.19
CA LEU A 282 3.78 17.08 -8.06
C LEU A 282 4.14 17.44 -6.61
N TYR A 283 3.92 16.55 -5.64
CA TYR A 283 3.94 16.90 -4.22
C TYR A 283 5.26 17.53 -3.73
N LYS A 284 6.41 17.22 -4.36
CA LYS A 284 7.72 17.81 -4.02
C LYS A 284 7.89 19.24 -4.52
N ASP A 285 7.14 19.60 -5.55
CA ASP A 285 7.27 20.87 -6.26
C ASP A 285 6.14 21.84 -5.90
N VAL A 286 5.15 21.38 -5.12
CA VAL A 286 4.14 22.22 -4.49
C VAL A 286 4.63 22.72 -3.14
N TYR A 287 4.50 24.02 -2.90
CA TYR A 287 4.98 24.67 -1.68
C TYR A 287 4.18 25.94 -1.38
N GLY A 288 4.45 26.57 -0.24
CA GLY A 288 3.82 27.84 0.13
C GLY A 288 2.32 27.69 0.31
N PHE A 289 1.93 26.66 1.05
CA PHE A 289 0.54 26.43 1.42
C PHE A 289 0.08 27.52 2.39
N GLU A 290 -1.07 28.12 2.11
CA GLU A 290 -1.66 29.21 2.88
C GLU A 290 -3.18 29.02 2.96
N VAL A 291 -3.75 29.08 4.17
CA VAL A 291 -5.20 29.21 4.35
C VAL A 291 -5.61 30.67 4.13
N ILE A 292 -6.55 30.91 3.23
CA ILE A 292 -7.16 32.22 3.05
C ILE A 292 -8.35 32.33 4.00
N HIS A 293 -8.16 33.10 5.07
CA HIS A 293 -9.28 33.59 5.87
C HIS A 293 -10.02 34.63 5.03
N GLY A 294 -11.30 34.39 4.74
CA GLY A 294 -12.15 35.41 4.14
C GLY A 294 -12.19 36.61 5.06
N ASN A 295 -11.72 37.78 4.61
CA ASN A 295 -12.14 39.03 5.23
C ASN A 295 -13.66 39.09 5.02
N HIS A 296 -14.42 38.98 6.10
CA HIS A 296 -15.81 39.42 6.12
C HIS A 296 -15.88 40.92 5.82
#